data_AF-A0A8S3JTY9-F1
#
_entry.id   AF-A0A8S3JTY9-F1
#
_cell.length_a   1.000
_cell.length_b   1.000
_cell.length_c   1.000
_cell.angle_alpha   90.00
_cell.angle_beta   90.00
_cell.angle_gamma   90.00
#
_symmetry.space_group_name_H-M   'P 1'
#
loop_
_entity.id
_entity.type
_entity.pdbx_description
1 polymer ?
#
loop_
_entity_poly.entity_id
_entity_poly.type
_entity_poly.pdbx_seq_one_letter_code
_entity_poly.pdbx_strand_id
1 'polypeptide(L)'
;MYSGRIQKLVSVLASYTSAKFNKYINEEDWSDIDNERIRERLASHSAYFDGRAFSVPNQFAAMASVYWRHRYDTLKNATLTYALSYYSQNAILGKSPHELRDMLRREKNWDMLHEAPKNIIYGTFLKKELYDLESIDRKSQEPVTVKRSRIRIGSFNMQKLLATTEEKILFMMNKYWNDCNTAVNEIEIPEWWMKYYKQQK
;
A
#
# COMPACT_ATOMS: atom_id res chain seq x y z
N MET A 1 11.34 -20.28 -2.07
CA MET A 1 10.30 -20.29 -3.12
C MET A 1 10.95 -20.64 -4.46
N TYR A 2 10.44 -21.64 -5.19
CA TYR A 2 10.90 -22.08 -6.53
C TYR A 2 12.42 -22.23 -6.74
N SER A 3 13.18 -22.52 -5.67
CA SER A 3 14.65 -22.59 -5.65
C SER A 3 15.34 -21.33 -6.21
N GLY A 4 14.74 -20.15 -6.01
CA GLY A 4 15.33 -18.87 -6.44
C GLY A 4 15.23 -18.56 -7.93
N ARG A 5 14.49 -19.36 -8.72
CA ARG A 5 14.34 -19.14 -10.17
C ARG A 5 13.60 -17.83 -10.46
N ILE A 6 14.35 -16.81 -10.90
CA ILE A 6 13.86 -15.44 -11.15
C ILE A 6 12.66 -15.43 -12.09
N GLN A 7 12.76 -16.12 -13.24
CA GLN A 7 11.68 -16.17 -14.24
C GLN A 7 10.35 -16.64 -13.63
N LYS A 8 10.39 -17.68 -12.79
CA LYS A 8 9.18 -18.22 -12.13
C LYS A 8 8.65 -17.28 -11.06
N LEU A 9 9.53 -16.65 -10.29
CA LEU A 9 9.11 -15.70 -9.25
C LEU A 9 8.37 -14.50 -9.88
N VAL A 10 8.95 -13.93 -10.92
CA VAL A 10 8.40 -12.79 -11.65
C VAL A 10 7.08 -13.14 -12.34
N SER A 11 7.04 -14.23 -13.12
CA SER A 11 5.85 -14.58 -13.90
C SER A 11 4.67 -14.98 -13.02
N VAL A 12 4.92 -15.74 -11.94
CA VAL A 12 3.87 -16.13 -11.00
C VAL A 12 3.34 -14.92 -10.24
N LEU A 13 4.21 -13.99 -9.80
CA LEU A 13 3.78 -12.76 -9.13
C LEU A 13 2.89 -11.92 -10.04
N ALA A 14 3.34 -11.65 -11.27
CA ALA A 14 2.60 -10.89 -12.27
C ALA A 14 1.24 -11.53 -12.61
N SER A 15 1.23 -12.83 -12.86
CA SER A 15 0.02 -13.61 -13.16
C SER A 15 -0.96 -13.61 -12.00
N TYR A 16 -0.50 -13.87 -10.77
CA TYR A 16 -1.35 -13.88 -9.58
C TYR A 16 -1.93 -12.49 -9.28
N THR A 17 -1.12 -11.43 -9.45
CA THR A 17 -1.57 -10.04 -9.28
C THR A 17 -2.65 -9.70 -10.30
N SER A 18 -2.43 -10.03 -11.57
CA SER A 18 -3.42 -9.80 -12.64
C SER A 18 -4.72 -10.57 -12.37
N ALA A 19 -4.64 -11.85 -12.00
CA ALA A 19 -5.83 -12.66 -11.71
C ALA A 19 -6.62 -12.12 -10.51
N LYS A 20 -5.94 -11.75 -9.42
CA LYS A 20 -6.60 -11.20 -8.23
C LYS A 20 -7.16 -9.79 -8.47
N PHE A 21 -6.40 -8.93 -9.11
CA PHE A 21 -6.84 -7.57 -9.42
C PHE A 21 -8.07 -7.59 -10.32
N ASN A 22 -8.04 -8.35 -11.42
CA ASN A 22 -9.21 -8.50 -12.29
C ASN A 22 -10.36 -9.17 -11.54
N LYS A 23 -10.13 -10.13 -10.63
CA LYS A 23 -11.24 -10.65 -9.81
C LYS A 23 -11.93 -9.52 -9.01
N TYR A 24 -11.17 -8.75 -8.24
CA TYR A 24 -11.75 -7.76 -7.33
C TYR A 24 -12.34 -6.56 -8.06
N ILE A 25 -11.72 -6.09 -9.14
CA ILE A 25 -12.27 -4.98 -9.92
C ILE A 25 -13.64 -5.33 -10.52
N ASN A 26 -13.93 -6.62 -10.73
CA ASN A 26 -15.21 -7.10 -11.27
C ASN A 26 -16.30 -7.24 -10.20
N GLU A 27 -15.89 -7.33 -8.93
CA GLU A 27 -16.81 -7.42 -7.79
C GLU A 27 -17.28 -6.02 -7.35
N GLU A 28 -16.60 -4.96 -7.80
CA GLU A 28 -16.98 -3.57 -7.54
C GLU A 28 -18.12 -3.10 -8.45
N ASP A 29 -19.00 -2.26 -7.89
CA ASP A 29 -20.05 -1.57 -8.64
C ASP A 29 -19.50 -0.27 -9.23
N TRP A 30 -19.51 -0.16 -10.56
CA TRP A 30 -19.05 1.00 -11.32
C TRP A 30 -20.20 1.78 -11.96
N SER A 31 -21.43 1.55 -11.50
CA SER A 31 -22.63 2.18 -12.07
C SER A 31 -22.61 3.71 -11.99
N ASP A 32 -21.89 4.25 -11.01
CA ASP A 32 -21.69 5.67 -10.70
C ASP A 32 -20.66 6.38 -11.61
N ILE A 33 -19.92 5.66 -12.45
CA ILE A 33 -18.95 6.27 -13.38
C ILE A 33 -19.65 6.76 -14.64
N ASP A 34 -19.80 8.08 -14.77
CA ASP A 34 -20.46 8.72 -15.93
C ASP A 34 -19.77 8.44 -17.29
N ASN A 35 -18.49 8.07 -17.30
CA ASN A 35 -17.72 7.86 -18.53
C ASN A 35 -17.84 6.42 -19.03
N GLU A 36 -18.63 6.21 -20.09
CA GLU A 36 -18.88 4.88 -20.67
C GLU A 36 -17.59 4.15 -21.08
N ARG A 37 -16.64 4.85 -21.70
CA ARG A 37 -15.36 4.25 -22.11
C ARG A 37 -14.55 3.73 -20.91
N ILE A 38 -14.62 4.42 -19.77
CA ILE A 38 -13.97 3.96 -18.54
C ILE A 38 -14.70 2.72 -18.00
N ARG A 39 -16.04 2.75 -17.99
CA ARG A 39 -16.89 1.63 -17.56
C ARG A 39 -16.61 0.36 -18.38
N GLU A 40 -16.60 0.47 -19.71
CA GLU A 40 -16.27 -0.63 -20.62
C GLU A 40 -14.87 -1.20 -20.35
N ARG A 41 -13.89 -0.34 -20.07
CA ARG A 41 -12.52 -0.78 -19.76
C ARG A 41 -12.42 -1.49 -18.41
N LEU A 42 -13.20 -1.07 -17.42
CA LEU A 42 -13.26 -1.75 -16.12
C LEU A 42 -13.91 -3.12 -16.28
N ALA A 43 -14.99 -3.21 -17.06
CA ALA A 43 -15.69 -4.44 -17.40
C ALA A 43 -14.93 -5.36 -18.38
N SER A 44 -13.84 -4.90 -19.01
CA SER A 44 -13.06 -5.73 -19.94
C SER A 44 -12.12 -6.72 -19.25
N HIS A 45 -11.87 -6.54 -17.95
CA HIS A 45 -11.11 -7.48 -17.12
C HIS A 45 -9.69 -7.78 -17.65
N SER A 46 -9.11 -6.82 -18.36
CA SER A 46 -7.86 -6.99 -19.11
C SER A 46 -6.71 -6.21 -18.50
N ALA A 47 -6.66 -6.11 -17.17
CA ALA A 47 -5.51 -5.51 -16.49
C ALA A 47 -4.35 -6.50 -16.42
N TYR A 48 -3.18 -6.07 -16.88
CA TYR A 48 -1.94 -6.85 -16.86
C TYR A 48 -0.90 -6.14 -16.01
N PHE A 49 -0.09 -6.92 -15.29
CA PHE A 49 0.97 -6.41 -14.44
C PHE A 49 2.34 -6.96 -14.87
N ASP A 50 3.36 -6.11 -14.83
CA ASP A 50 4.76 -6.49 -14.97
C ASP A 50 5.34 -6.86 -13.60
N GLY A 51 6.24 -7.83 -13.56
CA GLY A 51 6.97 -8.24 -12.37
C GLY A 51 8.47 -8.07 -12.59
N ARG A 52 9.19 -7.60 -11.57
CA ARG A 52 10.65 -7.48 -11.64
C ARG A 52 11.27 -8.02 -10.36
N ALA A 53 12.41 -8.68 -10.50
CA ALA A 53 13.23 -9.10 -9.38
C ALA A 53 14.64 -8.52 -9.57
N PHE A 54 15.19 -7.98 -8.51
CA PHE A 54 16.55 -7.48 -8.46
C PHE A 54 17.15 -7.85 -7.10
N SER A 55 18.46 -8.08 -7.07
CA SER A 55 19.21 -8.28 -5.84
C SER A 55 19.75 -6.95 -5.34
N VAL A 56 19.99 -6.87 -4.04
CA VAL A 56 20.61 -5.73 -3.37
C VAL A 56 21.71 -6.26 -2.45
N PRO A 57 22.81 -5.52 -2.26
CA PRO A 57 24.00 -6.05 -1.59
C PRO A 57 23.84 -6.24 -0.07
N ASN A 58 22.90 -5.53 0.56
CA ASN A 58 22.68 -5.57 2.00
C ASN A 58 21.28 -5.06 2.38
N GLN A 59 20.94 -5.19 3.66
CA GLN A 59 19.64 -4.78 4.21
C GLN A 59 19.39 -3.27 4.08
N PHE A 60 20.44 -2.44 4.17
CA PHE A 60 20.31 -0.99 3.97
C PHE A 60 19.85 -0.68 2.54
N ALA A 61 20.46 -1.29 1.53
CA ALA A 61 20.08 -1.11 0.13
C ALA A 61 18.64 -1.62 -0.14
N ALA A 62 18.24 -2.72 0.51
CA ALA A 62 16.85 -3.20 0.47
C ALA A 62 15.88 -2.17 1.05
N MET A 63 16.14 -1.66 2.26
CA MET A 63 15.33 -0.63 2.91
C MET A 63 15.29 0.65 2.05
N ALA A 64 16.43 1.12 1.55
CA ALA A 64 16.54 2.33 0.75
C ALA A 64 15.71 2.25 -0.54
N SER A 65 15.66 1.08 -1.19
CA SER A 65 14.84 0.87 -2.39
C SER A 65 13.34 1.08 -2.14
N VAL A 66 12.84 0.60 -0.99
CA VAL A 66 11.44 0.78 -0.58
C VAL A 66 11.22 2.20 -0.08
N TYR A 67 12.15 2.75 0.70
CA TYR A 67 12.05 4.13 1.20
C TYR A 67 12.02 5.15 0.05
N TRP A 68 12.77 4.93 -1.03
CA TRP A 68 12.75 5.82 -2.19
C TRP A 68 11.37 5.85 -2.85
N ARG A 69 10.74 4.67 -3.05
CA ARG A 69 9.37 4.56 -3.55
C ARG A 69 8.38 5.29 -2.66
N HIS A 70 8.44 4.99 -1.35
CA HIS A 70 7.59 5.57 -0.31
C HIS A 70 7.68 7.10 -0.26
N ARG A 71 8.90 7.63 -0.17
CA ARG A 71 9.15 9.03 0.19
C ARG A 71 9.04 9.97 -1.02
N TYR A 72 9.49 9.52 -2.18
CA TYR A 72 9.65 10.38 -3.34
C TYR A 72 8.67 10.00 -4.45
N ASP A 73 8.65 8.73 -4.86
CA ASP A 73 7.90 8.33 -6.05
C ASP A 73 6.38 8.40 -5.82
N THR A 74 5.89 7.84 -4.70
CA THR A 74 4.45 7.89 -4.37
C THR A 74 3.96 9.32 -4.20
N LEU A 75 4.68 10.17 -3.46
CA LEU A 75 4.29 11.57 -3.25
C LEU A 75 4.27 12.35 -4.58
N LYS A 76 5.27 12.15 -5.43
CA LYS A 76 5.34 12.79 -6.76
C LYS A 76 4.14 12.35 -7.61
N ASN A 77 3.86 11.06 -7.69
CA ASN A 77 2.78 10.52 -8.50
C ASN A 77 1.41 10.97 -7.98
N ALA A 78 1.19 10.96 -6.66
CA ALA A 78 -0.01 11.50 -6.05
C ALA A 78 -0.20 12.99 -6.36
N THR A 79 0.88 13.78 -6.25
CA THR A 79 0.84 15.23 -6.55
C THR A 79 0.43 15.46 -8.00
N LEU A 80 1.02 14.72 -8.92
CA LEU A 80 0.71 14.82 -10.34
C LEU A 80 -0.75 14.41 -10.63
N THR A 81 -1.22 13.32 -10.04
CA THR A 81 -2.61 12.85 -10.20
C THR A 81 -3.61 13.90 -9.74
N TYR A 82 -3.41 14.48 -8.56
CA TYR A 82 -4.28 15.55 -8.08
C TYR A 82 -4.14 16.84 -8.90
N ALA A 83 -2.94 17.21 -9.32
CA ALA A 83 -2.77 18.38 -10.18
C ALA A 83 -3.56 18.22 -11.49
N LEU A 84 -3.52 17.03 -12.11
CA LEU A 84 -4.27 16.72 -13.33
C LEU A 84 -5.79 16.72 -13.14
N SER A 85 -6.31 16.58 -11.92
CA SER A 85 -7.75 16.70 -11.67
C SER A 85 -8.22 18.15 -11.62
N TYR A 86 -7.32 19.11 -11.40
CA TYR A 86 -7.63 20.54 -11.27
C TYR A 86 -7.11 21.41 -12.41
N TYR A 87 -6.10 20.93 -13.14
CA TYR A 87 -5.35 21.68 -14.14
C TYR A 87 -5.19 20.89 -15.44
N SER A 88 -5.11 21.61 -16.56
CA SER A 88 -4.79 21.00 -17.85
C SER A 88 -3.33 20.54 -17.89
N GLN A 89 -3.03 19.59 -18.78
CA GLN A 89 -1.65 19.10 -18.98
C GLN A 89 -0.66 20.24 -19.30
N ASN A 90 -1.07 21.19 -20.13
CA ASN A 90 -0.24 22.35 -20.49
C ASN A 90 0.06 23.24 -19.28
N ALA A 91 -0.90 23.39 -18.37
CA ALA A 91 -0.72 24.22 -17.18
C ALA A 91 0.26 23.60 -16.17
N ILE A 92 0.42 22.27 -16.17
CA ILE A 92 1.33 21.57 -15.24
C ILE A 92 2.69 21.22 -15.86
N LEU A 93 2.82 21.33 -17.19
CA LEU A 93 4.04 20.95 -17.90
C LEU A 93 5.25 21.76 -17.40
N GLY A 94 6.34 21.06 -17.12
CA GLY A 94 7.59 21.67 -16.64
C GLY A 94 7.59 22.10 -15.17
N LYS A 95 6.48 21.93 -14.44
CA LYS A 95 6.40 22.29 -13.02
C LYS A 95 6.91 21.15 -12.12
N SER A 96 7.62 21.53 -11.07
CA SER A 96 8.05 20.61 -10.03
C SER A 96 6.89 20.18 -9.13
N PRO A 97 6.99 19.03 -8.43
CA PRO A 97 5.99 18.62 -7.44
C PRO A 97 5.81 19.61 -6.29
N HIS A 98 6.79 20.47 -6.02
CA HIS A 98 6.63 21.53 -5.03
C HIS A 98 5.69 22.62 -5.54
N GLU A 99 5.97 23.13 -6.74
CA GLU A 99 5.15 24.17 -7.37
C GLU A 99 3.70 23.72 -7.57
N LEU A 100 3.48 22.46 -7.98
CA LEU A 100 2.13 21.92 -8.13
C LEU A 100 1.36 21.89 -6.81
N ARG A 101 2.01 21.55 -5.69
CA ARG A 101 1.38 21.59 -4.36
C ARG A 101 1.08 23.02 -3.91
N ASP A 102 1.99 23.95 -4.20
CA ASP A 102 1.75 25.37 -3.89
C ASP A 102 0.60 25.93 -4.72
N MET A 103 0.48 25.54 -5.99
CA MET A 103 -0.65 25.91 -6.84
C MET A 103 -1.97 25.37 -6.29
N LEU A 104 -2.03 24.08 -5.94
CA LEU A 104 -3.22 23.47 -5.32
C LEU A 104 -3.64 24.22 -4.04
N ARG A 105 -2.67 24.54 -3.18
CA ARG A 105 -2.93 25.29 -1.94
C ARG A 105 -3.41 26.71 -2.21
N ARG A 106 -2.75 27.44 -3.10
CA ARG A 106 -3.04 28.87 -3.33
C ARG A 106 -4.28 29.11 -4.16
N GLU A 107 -4.48 28.32 -5.21
CA GLU A 107 -5.51 28.58 -6.21
C GLU A 107 -6.77 27.74 -5.98
N LYS A 108 -6.64 26.57 -5.34
CA LYS A 108 -7.75 25.67 -5.02
C LYS A 108 -8.05 25.59 -3.52
N ASN A 109 -7.28 26.28 -2.68
CA ASN A 109 -7.40 26.24 -1.22
C ASN A 109 -7.41 24.81 -0.67
N TRP A 110 -6.58 23.94 -1.26
CA TRP A 110 -6.55 22.52 -0.95
C TRP A 110 -5.13 22.03 -0.65
N ASP A 111 -4.90 21.53 0.57
CA ASP A 111 -3.61 21.00 1.01
C ASP A 111 -3.63 19.46 1.05
N MET A 112 -3.16 18.87 -0.05
CA MET A 112 -3.11 17.41 -0.22
C MET A 112 -2.37 16.67 0.89
N LEU A 113 -1.37 17.27 1.56
CA LEU A 113 -0.62 16.56 2.61
C LEU A 113 -1.47 16.34 3.87
N HIS A 114 -2.40 17.25 4.12
CA HIS A 114 -3.30 17.22 5.27
C HIS A 114 -4.60 16.52 4.92
N GLU A 115 -5.18 16.85 3.78
CA GLU A 115 -6.55 16.48 3.41
C GLU A 115 -6.65 15.16 2.62
N ALA A 116 -5.64 14.80 1.83
CA ALA A 116 -5.72 13.57 1.05
C ALA A 116 -5.56 12.32 1.93
N PRO A 117 -6.18 11.18 1.54
CA PRO A 117 -5.99 9.90 2.21
C PRO A 117 -4.51 9.50 2.27
N LYS A 118 -4.05 9.06 3.45
CA LYS A 118 -2.63 8.78 3.68
C LYS A 118 -2.09 7.64 2.81
N ASN A 119 -2.94 6.69 2.43
CA ASN A 119 -2.59 5.61 1.49
C ASN A 119 -2.26 6.11 0.09
N ILE A 120 -2.80 7.25 -0.34
CA ILE A 120 -2.47 7.87 -1.63
C ILE A 120 -1.14 8.61 -1.54
N ILE A 121 -0.88 9.30 -0.43
CA ILE A 121 0.33 10.13 -0.24
C ILE A 121 1.56 9.28 0.08
N TYR A 122 1.40 8.27 0.93
CA TYR A 122 2.48 7.49 1.51
C TYR A 122 2.44 6.02 1.06
N GLY A 123 1.48 5.62 0.25
CA GLY A 123 1.31 4.21 -0.10
C GLY A 123 0.78 3.39 1.08
N THR A 124 0.78 2.07 0.91
CA THR A 124 0.30 1.13 1.94
C THR A 124 1.37 0.10 2.21
N PHE A 125 1.78 -0.03 3.46
CA PHE A 125 2.59 -1.14 3.94
C PHE A 125 1.69 -2.32 4.27
N LEU A 126 2.11 -3.52 3.88
CA LEU A 126 1.46 -4.78 4.24
C LEU A 126 2.50 -5.68 4.88
N LYS A 127 2.25 -6.13 6.10
CA LYS A 127 3.16 -7.01 6.85
C LYS A 127 2.36 -7.91 7.79
N LYS A 128 2.90 -9.08 8.13
CA LYS A 128 2.24 -9.96 9.10
C LYS A 128 2.26 -9.32 10.48
N GLU A 129 1.22 -9.48 11.26
CA GLU A 129 1.24 -9.19 12.69
C GLU A 129 0.78 -10.41 13.49
N LEU A 130 1.34 -10.57 14.67
CA LEU A 130 0.86 -11.54 15.66
C LEU A 130 -0.19 -10.87 16.54
N TYR A 131 -1.27 -11.58 16.82
CA TYR A 131 -2.27 -11.14 17.77
C TYR A 131 -2.72 -12.32 18.62
N ASP A 132 -3.12 -12.02 19.83
CA ASP A 132 -3.73 -12.98 20.73
C ASP A 132 -5.19 -13.15 20.34
N LEU A 133 -5.61 -14.39 20.14
CA LEU A 133 -6.98 -14.77 19.83
C LEU A 133 -7.50 -15.61 21.00
N GLU A 134 -8.52 -15.11 21.68
CA GLU A 134 -9.30 -15.90 22.62
C GLU A 134 -10.16 -16.90 21.83
N SER A 135 -10.03 -18.17 22.17
CA SER A 135 -10.74 -19.28 21.54
C SER A 135 -11.08 -20.32 22.59
N ILE A 136 -12.00 -21.23 22.28
CA ILE A 136 -12.30 -22.38 23.13
C ILE A 136 -11.51 -23.58 22.58
N ASP A 137 -10.81 -24.31 23.45
CA ASP A 137 -10.21 -25.59 23.07
C ASP A 137 -11.32 -26.62 22.84
N ARG A 138 -11.33 -27.25 21.65
CA ARG A 138 -12.34 -28.25 21.29
C ARG A 138 -12.34 -29.46 22.22
N LYS A 139 -11.20 -29.78 22.87
CA LYS A 139 -11.06 -30.96 23.73
C LYS A 139 -11.43 -30.67 25.19
N SER A 140 -10.88 -29.61 25.79
CA SER A 140 -11.16 -29.27 27.19
C SER A 140 -12.40 -28.40 27.38
N GLN A 141 -12.94 -27.78 26.33
CA GLN A 141 -14.01 -26.77 26.39
C GLN A 141 -13.64 -25.53 27.24
N GLU A 142 -12.35 -25.35 27.54
CA GLU A 142 -11.86 -24.21 28.32
C GLU A 142 -11.42 -23.06 27.39
N PRO A 143 -11.53 -21.80 27.86
CA PRO A 143 -10.99 -20.66 27.16
C PRO A 143 -9.46 -20.72 27.12
N VAL A 144 -8.90 -20.59 25.92
CA VAL A 144 -7.47 -20.57 25.67
C VAL A 144 -7.10 -19.37 24.80
N THR A 145 -6.03 -18.69 25.18
CA THR A 145 -5.42 -17.63 24.37
C THR A 145 -4.38 -18.23 23.45
N VAL A 146 -4.59 -18.11 22.14
CA VAL A 146 -3.66 -18.63 21.13
C VAL A 146 -3.08 -17.50 20.28
N LYS A 147 -1.78 -17.56 20.00
CA LYS A 147 -1.15 -16.65 19.04
C LYS A 147 -1.55 -17.02 17.62
N ARG A 148 -2.04 -16.03 16.86
CA ARG A 148 -2.35 -16.16 15.44
C ARG A 148 -1.69 -15.03 14.67
N SER A 149 -1.41 -15.28 13.39
CA SER A 149 -0.91 -14.25 12.50
C SER A 149 -2.01 -13.75 11.57
N ARG A 150 -2.07 -12.45 11.32
CA ARG A 150 -2.89 -11.85 10.25
C ARG A 150 -2.05 -10.87 9.43
N ILE A 151 -2.59 -10.41 8.30
CA ILE A 151 -1.97 -9.32 7.54
C ILE A 151 -2.44 -8.00 8.16
N ARG A 152 -1.49 -7.19 8.63
CA ARG A 152 -1.70 -5.81 9.02
C ARG A 152 -1.36 -4.89 7.86
N ILE A 153 -2.12 -3.81 7.75
CA ILE A 153 -1.85 -2.72 6.82
C ILE A 153 -1.63 -1.42 7.58
N GLY A 154 -0.90 -0.48 6.97
CA GLY A 154 -0.78 0.87 7.48
C GLY A 154 -0.19 1.84 6.45
N SER A 155 -0.61 3.10 6.52
CA SER A 155 -0.20 4.16 5.59
C SER A 155 0.25 5.38 6.38
N PHE A 156 1.55 5.67 6.35
CA PHE A 156 2.13 6.66 7.25
C PHE A 156 3.44 7.25 6.73
N ASN A 157 3.85 8.39 7.27
CA ASN A 157 5.15 8.98 6.92
C ASN A 157 6.29 8.24 7.64
N MET A 158 6.94 7.31 6.94
CA MET A 158 8.07 6.55 7.48
C MET A 158 9.20 7.42 8.02
N GLN A 159 9.50 8.58 7.43
CA GLN A 159 10.55 9.48 7.94
C GLN A 159 10.19 10.10 9.30
N LYS A 160 8.89 10.30 9.56
CA LYS A 160 8.41 10.90 10.81
C LYS A 160 8.30 9.85 11.92
N LEU A 161 7.83 8.65 11.58
CA LEU A 161 7.57 7.58 12.56
C LEU A 161 8.78 6.70 12.85
N LEU A 162 9.68 6.53 11.88
CA LEU A 162 10.94 5.79 12.02
C LEU A 162 12.07 6.76 11.74
N ALA A 163 12.54 7.47 12.76
CA ALA A 163 13.46 8.59 12.60
C ALA A 163 14.84 8.12 12.12
N THR A 164 15.35 7.02 12.70
CA THR A 164 16.70 6.53 12.39
C THR A 164 16.70 5.59 11.19
N THR A 165 17.87 5.38 10.59
CA THR A 165 18.05 4.38 9.52
C THR A 165 17.87 2.96 10.06
N GLU A 166 18.31 2.71 11.30
CA GLU A 166 18.19 1.41 11.95
C GLU A 166 16.74 1.01 12.17
N GLU A 167 15.90 1.93 12.67
CA GLU A 167 14.46 1.69 12.84
C GLU A 167 13.77 1.35 11.52
N LYS A 168 14.14 2.04 10.42
CA LYS A 168 13.62 1.75 9.08
C LYS A 168 14.07 0.36 8.61
N ILE A 169 15.32 -0.01 8.84
CA ILE A 169 15.84 -1.35 8.49
C ILE A 169 15.10 -2.43 9.30
N LEU A 170 14.99 -2.26 10.61
CA LEU A 170 14.28 -3.19 11.50
C LEU A 170 12.82 -3.35 11.08
N PHE A 171 12.12 -2.25 10.78
CA PHE A 171 10.75 -2.31 10.29
C PHE A 171 10.63 -3.10 8.98
N MET A 172 11.58 -2.93 8.05
CA MET A 172 11.54 -3.64 6.77
C MET A 172 11.95 -5.12 6.88
N MET A 173 12.87 -5.46 7.78
CA MET A 173 13.46 -6.80 7.87
C MET A 173 12.79 -7.72 8.88
N ASN A 174 12.23 -7.17 9.96
CA ASN A 174 11.54 -7.99 10.96
C ASN A 174 10.36 -8.72 10.33
N LYS A 175 10.03 -9.91 10.84
CA LYS A 175 8.95 -10.72 10.25
C LYS A 175 7.58 -10.17 10.57
N TYR A 176 7.37 -9.70 11.80
CA TYR A 176 6.07 -9.19 12.24
C TYR A 176 6.08 -7.66 12.38
N TRP A 177 4.89 -7.07 12.24
CA TRP A 177 4.65 -5.64 12.41
C TRP A 177 4.96 -5.24 13.85
N ASN A 178 4.51 -6.05 14.81
CA ASN A 178 4.64 -5.86 16.25
C ASN A 178 6.09 -5.83 16.73
N ASP A 179 7.01 -6.46 15.99
CA ASP A 179 8.44 -6.52 16.33
C ASP A 179 9.15 -5.18 16.06
N CYS A 180 8.43 -4.15 15.65
CA CYS A 180 8.96 -2.85 15.24
C CYS A 180 8.69 -1.79 16.32
N ASN A 181 9.16 -0.56 16.08
CA ASN A 181 8.94 0.61 16.96
C ASN A 181 7.44 0.73 17.38
N THR A 182 7.18 1.07 18.64
CA THR A 182 5.84 1.18 19.20
C THR A 182 4.95 2.17 18.43
N ALA A 183 5.50 3.26 17.90
CA ALA A 183 4.73 4.28 17.20
C ALA A 183 4.07 3.77 15.91
N VAL A 184 4.67 2.81 15.19
CA VAL A 184 4.00 2.15 14.04
C VAL A 184 2.96 1.12 14.48
N ASN A 185 3.06 0.60 15.71
CA ASN A 185 2.07 -0.33 16.28
C ASN A 185 0.78 0.39 16.73
N GLU A 186 0.86 1.70 16.95
CA GLU A 186 -0.29 2.55 17.31
C GLU A 186 -1.12 3.00 16.10
N ILE A 187 -0.64 2.77 14.87
CA ILE A 187 -1.38 3.12 13.66
C ILE A 187 -2.64 2.28 13.56
N GLU A 188 -3.78 2.96 13.54
CA GLU A 188 -5.09 2.32 13.39
C GLU A 188 -5.17 1.53 12.09
N ILE A 189 -5.78 0.35 12.18
CA ILE A 189 -6.08 -0.47 11.02
C ILE A 189 -7.33 0.14 10.37
N PRO A 190 -7.29 0.51 9.08
CA PRO A 190 -8.44 1.09 8.41
C PRO A 190 -9.67 0.18 8.49
N GLU A 191 -10.84 0.75 8.79
CA GLU A 191 -12.08 -0.02 8.99
C GLU A 191 -12.44 -0.89 7.78
N TRP A 192 -12.25 -0.37 6.57
CA TRP A 192 -12.50 -1.09 5.33
C TRP A 192 -11.67 -2.38 5.22
N TRP A 193 -10.43 -2.38 5.75
CA TRP A 193 -9.59 -3.57 5.78
C TRP A 193 -10.10 -4.60 6.79
N MET A 194 -10.58 -4.13 7.94
CA MET A 194 -11.17 -5.02 8.95
C MET A 194 -12.45 -5.68 8.43
N LYS A 195 -13.28 -4.96 7.66
CA LYS A 195 -14.45 -5.51 6.97
C LYS A 195 -14.04 -6.62 5.99
N TYR A 196 -13.06 -6.34 5.12
CA TYR A 196 -12.55 -7.32 4.17
C TYR A 196 -11.97 -8.57 4.86
N TYR A 197 -11.17 -8.40 5.92
CA TYR A 197 -10.56 -9.52 6.64
C TYR A 197 -11.61 -10.44 7.28
N LYS A 198 -12.71 -9.87 7.80
CA LYS A 198 -13.81 -10.65 8.39
C LYS A 198 -14.59 -11.46 7.36
N GLN A 199 -14.71 -10.97 6.12
CA GLN A 199 -15.41 -11.67 5.02
C GLN A 199 -14.62 -12.84 4.43
N GLN A 200 -13.31 -12.91 4.66
CA GLN A 200 -12.43 -13.98 4.16
C GLN A 200 -12.34 -15.18 5.15
N LYS A 201 -12.95 -15.09 6.33
CA LYS A 201 -13.04 -16.18 7.33
C LYS A 201 -14.35 -16.93 7.21
#